data_AF-A0A0J5S2Q2-F1
#
_entry.id   AF-A0A0J5S2Q2-F1
#
_cell.length_a   1.000
_cell.length_b   1.000
_cell.length_c   1.000
_cell.angle_alpha   90.00
_cell.angle_beta   90.00
_cell.angle_gamma   90.00
#
_symmetry.space_group_name_H-M   'P 1'
#
loop_
_entity.id
_entity.type
_entity.pdbx_description
1 polymer ?
#
loop_
_entity_poly.entity_id
_entity_poly.type
_entity_poly.pdbx_seq_one_letter_code
_entity_poly.pdbx_strand_id
1 'polypeptide(L)' 'MKQTQTVTLKNGIVRGGKTFNEISIRKALVPQLKGLSLFELYRLGADEWRALLPKISAPKLT' A
#
# COMPACT_ATOMS: atom_id res chain seq x y z
N MET A 1 9.44 3.24 -17.10
CA MET A 1 8.04 3.66 -16.85
C MET A 1 7.63 3.18 -15.46
N LYS A 2 7.13 4.05 -14.57
CA LYS A 2 6.68 3.65 -13.22
C LYS A 2 5.35 2.89 -13.33
N GLN A 3 5.37 1.57 -13.18
CA GLN A 3 4.14 0.77 -13.08
C GLN A 3 3.40 1.13 -11.79
N THR A 4 2.20 1.69 -11.95
CA THR A 4 1.26 2.02 -10.89
C THR A 4 -0.03 1.27 -11.19
N GLN A 5 -0.57 0.59 -10.19
CA GLN A 5 -1.82 -0.15 -10.27
C GLN A 5 -2.87 0.57 -9.44
N THR A 6 -4.00 0.89 -10.07
CA THR A 6 -5.16 1.45 -9.36
C THR A 6 -6.07 0.32 -8.91
N VAL A 7 -6.50 0.37 -7.66
CA VAL A 7 -7.41 -0.59 -7.05
C VAL A 7 -8.64 0.15 -6.55
N THR A 8 -9.81 -0.27 -7.02
CA THR A 8 -11.10 0.22 -6.52
C THR A 8 -11.49 -0.57 -5.27
N LEU A 9 -11.80 0.15 -4.20
CA LEU A 9 -12.24 -0.42 -2.94
C LEU A 9 -13.72 -0.74 -3.00
N LYS A 10 -14.11 -1.91 -2.45
CA LYS A 10 -15.52 -2.26 -2.27
C LYS A 10 -16.21 -1.33 -1.26
N ASN A 11 -15.51 -1.03 -0.18
CA ASN A 11 -15.94 -0.07 0.84
C ASN A 11 -14.93 1.07 0.87
N GLY A 12 -15.40 2.30 0.64
CA GLY A 12 -14.54 3.47 0.67
C GLY A 12 -13.92 3.72 2.05
N ILE A 13 -12.72 4.28 2.07
CA ILE A 13 -12.05 4.68 3.31
C ILE A 13 -12.37 6.15 3.58
N VAL A 14 -12.90 6.46 4.77
CA VAL A 14 -13.17 7.84 5.18
C VAL A 14 -11.95 8.41 5.90
N ARG A 15 -11.50 9.59 5.45
CA ARG A 15 -10.31 10.27 5.96
C ARG A 15 -10.49 11.77 5.86
N GLY A 16 -10.45 12.47 7.01
CA GLY A 16 -10.57 13.93 7.04
C GLY A 16 -11.85 14.47 6.37
N GLY A 17 -12.96 13.74 6.47
CA GLY A 17 -14.24 14.09 5.85
C GLY A 17 -14.35 13.75 4.36
N LYS A 18 -13.34 13.13 3.75
CA LYS A 18 -13.38 12.65 2.35
C LYS A 18 -13.39 11.13 2.29
N THR A 19 -14.21 10.60 1.39
CA THR A 19 -14.28 9.16 1.10
C THR A 19 -13.39 8.85 -0.10
N PHE A 20 -12.46 7.92 0.07
CA PHE A 20 -11.58 7.43 -0.99
C PHE A 20 -12.05 6.05 -1.43
N ASN A 21 -12.46 5.94 -2.68
CA ASN A 21 -12.90 4.66 -3.28
C ASN A 21 -11.81 4.04 -4.16
N GLU A 22 -10.72 4.76 -4.42
CA GLU A 22 -9.61 4.31 -5.24
C GLU A 22 -8.29 4.52 -4.52
N ILE A 23 -7.40 3.53 -4.66
CA ILE A 23 -6.04 3.61 -4.18
C ILE A 23 -5.11 3.25 -5.34
N SER A 24 -4.10 4.09 -5.55
CA SER A 24 -3.01 3.82 -6.47
C SER A 24 -1.84 3.21 -5.71
N ILE A 25 -1.37 2.04 -6.13
CA ILE A 25 -0.22 1.34 -5.56
C ILE A 25 0.91 1.34 -6.58
N ARG A 26 2.09 1.81 -6.19
CA ARG A 26 3.29 1.75 -7.05
C ARG A 26 4.20 0.59 -6.66
N LYS A 27 5.04 0.13 -7.58
CA LYS A 27 6.11 -0.83 -7.28
C LYS A 27 7.02 -0.31 -6.15
N ALA A 28 7.25 -1.16 -5.14
CA ALA A 28 8.21 -0.88 -4.08
C ALA A 28 9.65 -0.91 -4.62
N LEU A 29 10.48 0.05 -4.20
CA LEU A 29 11.91 0.07 -4.46
C LEU A 29 12.67 -0.35 -3.18
N VAL A 30 13.97 -0.59 -3.33
CA VAL A 30 14.86 -1.02 -2.22
C VAL A 30 14.69 -0.18 -0.94
N PRO A 31 14.59 1.16 -0.99
CA PRO A 31 14.43 1.96 0.23
C PRO A 31 13.14 1.67 1.01
N GLN A 32 12.04 1.32 0.34
CA GLN A 32 10.77 1.03 1.03
C GLN A 32 10.75 -0.37 1.66
N LEU A 33 11.54 -1.29 1.11
CA LEU A 33 11.65 -2.69 1.56
C LEU A 33 12.65 -2.89 2.70
N LYS A 34 13.51 -1.89 2.97
CA LYS A 34 14.52 -1.99 4.02
C LYS A 34 13.88 -2.30 5.39
N GLY A 35 14.39 -3.34 6.04
CA GLY A 35 13.92 -3.79 7.35
C GLY A 35 12.64 -4.65 7.32
N LEU A 36 12.13 -5.02 6.15
CA LEU A 36 10.99 -5.93 6.01
C LEU A 36 11.45 -7.33 5.60
N SER A 37 10.77 -8.35 6.11
CA SER A 37 10.94 -9.72 5.63
C SER A 37 10.29 -9.87 4.25
N LEU A 38 11.08 -10.16 3.21
CA LEU A 38 10.54 -10.45 1.88
C LEU A 38 9.72 -11.76 1.87
N PHE A 39 10.09 -12.71 2.73
CA PHE A 39 9.37 -13.97 2.87
C PHE A 39 7.96 -13.75 3.44
N GLU A 40 7.84 -12.93 4.49
CA GLU A 40 6.52 -12.60 5.07
C GLU A 40 5.69 -11.75 4.10
N LEU A 41 6.29 -10.81 3.37
CA LEU A 41 5.58 -10.10 2.30
C LEU A 41 5.02 -11.06 1.25
N TYR A 42 5.80 -12.06 0.83
CA TYR A 42 5.37 -13.07 -0.14
C TYR A 42 4.22 -13.93 0.41
N ARG A 43 4.24 -14.24 1.71
CA ARG A 43 3.17 -14.99 2.41
C ARG A 43 1.96 -14.15 2.81
N LEU A 44 1.91 -12.88 2.39
CA LEU A 44 0.85 -11.94 2.77
C LEU A 44 0.78 -11.68 4.29
N GLY A 45 1.93 -11.70 4.97
CA GLY A 45 2.08 -11.37 6.39
C GLY A 45 1.57 -9.95 6.69
N ALA A 46 0.61 -9.87 7.61
CA ALA A 46 -0.12 -8.63 7.86
C ALA A 46 0.79 -7.48 8.34
N ASP A 47 1.78 -7.77 9.17
CA ASP A 47 2.65 -6.76 9.77
C ASP A 47 3.56 -6.08 8.74
N GLU A 48 4.20 -6.87 7.86
CA GLU A 48 5.06 -6.35 6.80
C GLU A 48 4.26 -5.56 5.77
N TRP A 49 3.06 -6.02 5.41
CA TRP A 49 2.18 -5.27 4.51
C TRP A 49 1.66 -3.99 5.16
N ARG A 50 1.33 -4.00 6.45
CA ARG A 50 0.95 -2.80 7.22
C ARG A 50 2.10 -1.78 7.25
N ALA A 51 3.34 -2.24 7.30
CA ALA A 51 4.51 -1.37 7.23
C ALA A 51 4.82 -0.87 5.81
N LEU A 52 4.55 -1.67 4.77
CA LEU A 52 4.90 -1.35 3.37
C LEU A 52 3.84 -0.48 2.67
N LEU A 53 2.56 -0.83 2.76
CA LEU A 53 1.47 -0.18 2.02
C LEU A 53 1.47 1.36 2.16
N PRO A 54 1.64 1.95 3.37
CA PRO A 54 1.71 3.40 3.54
C PRO A 54 2.81 4.10 2.71
N LYS A 55 3.86 3.38 2.32
CA LYS A 55 5.01 3.92 1.59
C LYS A 55 4.82 3.88 0.07
N ILE A 56 3.89 3.05 -0.40
CA ILE A 56 3.66 2.76 -1.81
C ILE A 56 2.23 3.03 -2.29
N SER A 57 1.31 3.39 -1.39
CA SER A 57 -0.07 3.74 -1.72
C SER A 57 -0.31 5.25 -1.79
N ALA A 58 -1.24 5.65 -2.66
CA ALA A 58 -1.85 6.98 -2.69
C ALA A 58 -3.38 6.80 -2.77
N PRO A 59 -4.17 7.27 -1.80
CA PRO A 59 -3.75 7.95 -0.57
C PRO A 59 -2.90 7.04 0.33
N LYS A 60 -2.07 7.64 1.19
CA LYS A 60 -1.33 6.90 2.21
C LYS A 60 -2.34 6.13 3.04
N LEU A 61 -2.13 4.83 3.23
CA LEU A 61 -2.87 4.02 4.20
C LEU A 61 -2.14 4.11 5.56
N THR A 62 -2.84 4.06 6.68
CA THR A 62 -2.24 4.05 8.03
C THR A 62 -3.10 3.22 8.95
#